data_AF-A0A7W1XQX7-F1
#
_entry.id   AF-A0A7W1XQX7-F1
#
_cell.length_a   1.000
_cell.length_b   1.000
_cell.length_c   1.000
_cell.angle_alpha   90.00
_cell.angle_beta   90.00
_cell.angle_gamma   90.00
#
_symmetry.space_group_name_H-M   'P 1'
#
loop_
_entity.id
_entity.type
_entity.pdbx_description
1 polymer ?
#
loop_
_entity_poly.entity_id
_entity_poly.type
_entity_poly.pdbx_seq_one_letter_code
_entity_poly.pdbx_strand_id
1 'polypeptide(L)'
;MSQDLLQGLKNVVDRHEEDYFFKVEASREDPTLGNWLKLDSLSHLCYSMAVKRLVLEKNVIEYKQQLYKSGRYLELYILSERLNVPHHPRYVKGATNFKSTADYYGGFYSPLISQNKRLIESMAHLIGWRGEEDFKVNDLNPELGHLGFAVKYIVLREDEKAIEHLETLSHMKLHRMQKKSIEEDMFVLKGILEQNPEQVNEGLAQILKSVKEMRKRVNILGKFYAHPVAGLGWLAQYRGINVEIDDPLCPREIFQTHEFVYPEVDWIPEDLKDKTWKDFVARNY
;
A
#
# COMPACT_ATOMS: atom_id res chain seq x y z
N MET A 1 14.02 19.47 13.24
CA MET A 1 12.64 18.98 13.50
C MET A 1 12.33 19.25 14.97
N SER A 2 11.15 19.72 15.35
CA SER A 2 10.90 20.04 16.77
C SER A 2 10.84 18.76 17.61
N GLN A 3 11.37 18.82 18.83
CA GLN A 3 11.32 17.71 19.79
C GLN A 3 9.87 17.30 20.08
N ASP A 4 8.95 18.26 20.17
CA ASP A 4 7.51 18.00 20.39
C ASP A 4 6.88 17.14 19.29
N LEU A 5 7.29 17.34 18.03
CA LEU A 5 6.74 16.57 16.92
C LEU A 5 7.24 15.12 16.96
N LEU A 6 8.53 14.92 17.26
CA LEU A 6 9.12 13.59 17.43
C LEU A 6 8.52 12.84 18.61
N GLN A 7 8.28 13.52 19.73
CA GLN A 7 7.59 12.94 20.87
C GLN A 7 6.14 12.58 20.53
N GLY A 8 5.45 13.44 19.77
CA GLY A 8 4.10 13.16 19.26
C GLY A 8 4.06 11.92 18.36
N LEU A 9 5.04 11.77 17.45
CA LEU A 9 5.18 10.55 16.64
C LEU A 9 5.38 9.33 17.55
N LYS A 10 6.34 9.39 18.49
CA LYS A 10 6.65 8.31 19.42
C LYS A 10 5.42 7.83 20.18
N ASN A 11 4.66 8.75 20.77
CA ASN A 11 3.44 8.42 21.53
C ASN A 11 2.38 7.71 20.67
N VAL A 12 2.25 8.07 19.40
CA VAL A 12 1.29 7.44 18.48
C VAL A 12 1.77 6.04 18.07
N VAL A 13 3.04 5.90 17.70
CA VAL A 13 3.56 4.60 17.25
C VAL A 13 3.68 3.58 18.39
N ASP A 14 4.02 4.02 19.61
CA ASP A 14 4.09 3.13 20.77
C ASP A 14 2.69 2.57 21.11
N ARG A 15 1.66 3.42 21.10
CA ARG A 15 0.27 2.97 21.27
C ARG A 15 -0.18 1.98 20.18
N HIS A 16 0.20 2.26 18.92
CA HIS A 16 -0.13 1.37 17.81
C HIS A 16 0.58 0.01 17.92
N GLU A 17 1.79 -0.01 18.44
CA GLU A 17 2.55 -1.24 18.69
C GLU A 17 1.93 -2.05 19.84
N GLU A 18 1.52 -1.41 20.94
CA GLU A 18 0.76 -2.05 22.03
C GLU A 18 -0.55 -2.66 21.51
N ASP A 19 -1.34 -1.91 20.73
CA ASP A 19 -2.59 -2.38 20.12
C ASP A 19 -2.35 -3.54 19.14
N TYR A 20 -1.24 -3.52 18.40
CA TYR A 20 -0.84 -4.62 17.53
C TYR A 20 -0.62 -5.90 18.33
N PHE A 21 0.21 -5.85 19.38
CA PHE A 21 0.51 -7.03 20.19
C PHE A 21 -0.74 -7.55 20.89
N PHE A 22 -1.54 -6.68 21.50
CA PHE A 22 -2.81 -7.06 22.12
C PHE A 22 -3.74 -7.79 21.13
N LYS A 23 -3.90 -7.24 19.91
CA LYS A 23 -4.71 -7.88 18.88
C LYS A 23 -4.14 -9.21 18.43
N VAL A 24 -2.84 -9.33 18.22
CA VAL A 24 -2.21 -10.58 17.79
C VAL A 24 -2.33 -11.66 18.86
N GLU A 25 -2.04 -11.34 20.13
CA GLU A 25 -2.16 -12.30 21.23
C GLU A 25 -3.60 -12.77 21.42
N ALA A 26 -4.58 -11.87 21.41
CA ALA A 26 -5.98 -12.24 21.48
C ALA A 26 -6.42 -13.19 20.35
N SER A 27 -5.82 -13.06 19.15
CA SER A 27 -6.09 -13.99 18.03
C SER A 27 -5.34 -15.31 18.12
N ARG A 28 -4.22 -15.37 18.85
CA ARG A 28 -3.52 -16.62 19.12
C ARG A 28 -4.24 -17.44 20.18
N GLU A 29 -4.75 -16.79 21.21
CA GLU A 29 -5.52 -17.42 22.28
C GLU A 29 -6.85 -17.99 21.77
N ASP A 30 -7.52 -17.26 20.89
CA ASP A 30 -8.73 -17.73 20.22
C ASP A 30 -8.73 -17.31 18.74
N PRO A 31 -8.36 -18.22 17.83
CA PRO A 31 -8.37 -17.96 16.38
C PRO A 31 -9.76 -17.63 15.83
N THR A 32 -10.84 -17.95 16.56
CA THR A 32 -12.22 -17.61 16.20
C THR A 32 -12.61 -16.20 16.62
N LEU A 33 -11.84 -15.54 17.49
CA LEU A 33 -12.08 -14.16 17.91
C LEU A 33 -11.74 -13.16 16.81
N GLY A 34 -12.70 -12.26 16.61
CA GLY A 34 -12.58 -11.13 15.71
C GLY A 34 -13.16 -11.41 14.34
N ASN A 35 -13.28 -10.35 13.57
CA ASN A 35 -13.78 -10.41 12.20
C ASN A 35 -12.69 -10.00 11.22
N TRP A 36 -12.99 -10.14 9.93
CA TRP A 36 -12.05 -9.86 8.86
C TRP A 36 -11.51 -8.42 8.85
N LEU A 37 -12.27 -7.42 9.35
CA LEU A 37 -11.82 -6.03 9.46
C LEU A 37 -10.60 -5.86 10.38
N LYS A 38 -10.36 -6.83 11.28
CA LYS A 38 -9.15 -6.84 12.10
C LYS A 38 -7.88 -6.89 11.26
N LEU A 39 -7.90 -7.58 10.12
CA LEU A 39 -6.76 -7.69 9.20
C LEU A 39 -6.42 -6.31 8.59
N ASP A 40 -7.41 -5.54 8.15
CA ASP A 40 -7.21 -4.16 7.69
C ASP A 40 -6.61 -3.28 8.80
N SER A 41 -7.15 -3.38 10.03
CA SER A 41 -6.58 -2.68 11.18
C SER A 41 -5.12 -3.06 11.45
N LEU A 42 -4.76 -4.34 11.41
CA LEU A 42 -3.39 -4.80 11.63
C LEU A 42 -2.44 -4.36 10.52
N SER A 43 -2.93 -4.30 9.27
CA SER A 43 -2.17 -3.71 8.17
C SER A 43 -1.75 -2.28 8.48
N HIS A 44 -2.68 -1.47 8.98
CA HIS A 44 -2.41 -0.08 9.38
C HIS A 44 -1.45 0.03 10.55
N LEU A 45 -1.59 -0.83 11.57
CA LEU A 45 -0.69 -0.84 12.73
C LEU A 45 0.75 -1.20 12.33
N CYS A 46 0.93 -2.22 11.48
CA CYS A 46 2.24 -2.56 10.93
C CYS A 46 2.85 -1.44 10.09
N TYR A 47 2.05 -0.72 9.30
CA TYR A 47 2.53 0.47 8.59
C TYR A 47 3.05 1.55 9.55
N SER A 48 2.32 1.82 10.64
CA SER A 48 2.75 2.75 11.70
C SER A 48 4.06 2.31 12.35
N MET A 49 4.18 1.02 12.66
CA MET A 49 5.42 0.44 13.19
C MET A 49 6.57 0.57 12.18
N ALA A 50 6.33 0.38 10.88
CA ALA A 50 7.36 0.59 9.86
C ALA A 50 7.92 2.02 9.93
N VAL A 51 7.05 3.04 10.02
CA VAL A 51 7.48 4.44 10.18
C VAL A 51 8.31 4.64 11.45
N LYS A 52 7.96 3.99 12.57
CA LYS A 52 8.79 3.98 13.80
C LYS A 52 10.19 3.44 13.53
N ARG A 53 10.30 2.24 12.92
CA ARG A 53 11.59 1.58 12.63
C ARG A 53 12.49 2.44 11.74
N LEU A 54 11.91 3.04 10.71
CA LEU A 54 12.65 3.93 9.81
C LEU A 54 13.07 5.24 10.49
N VAL A 55 12.13 5.94 11.12
CA VAL A 55 12.31 7.33 11.54
C VAL A 55 13.03 7.44 12.88
N LEU A 56 12.59 6.65 13.86
CA LEU A 56 13.08 6.74 15.24
C LEU A 56 14.27 5.81 15.49
N GLU A 57 14.28 4.64 14.87
CA GLU A 57 15.28 3.60 15.16
C GLU A 57 16.36 3.47 14.08
N LYS A 58 16.16 4.10 12.91
CA LYS A 58 17.08 4.03 11.77
C LYS A 58 17.36 2.59 11.32
N ASN A 59 16.34 1.73 11.41
CA ASN A 59 16.42 0.32 11.05
C ASN A 59 15.60 0.06 9.79
N VAL A 60 16.26 0.12 8.63
CA VAL A 60 15.62 -0.10 7.33
C VAL A 60 15.14 -1.53 7.13
N ILE A 61 15.83 -2.52 7.73
CA ILE A 61 15.47 -3.94 7.61
C ILE A 61 14.15 -4.17 8.33
N GLU A 62 14.04 -3.78 9.59
CA GLU A 62 12.78 -3.93 10.33
C GLU A 62 11.66 -3.09 9.70
N TYR A 63 11.96 -1.91 9.16
CA TYR A 63 11.00 -1.14 8.36
C TYR A 63 10.42 -1.96 7.20
N LYS A 64 11.27 -2.61 6.39
CA LYS A 64 10.82 -3.47 5.27
C LYS A 64 10.05 -4.70 5.75
N GLN A 65 10.46 -5.31 6.86
CA GLN A 65 9.74 -6.43 7.47
C GLN A 65 8.34 -6.03 7.96
N GLN A 66 8.19 -4.84 8.54
CA GLN A 66 6.88 -4.32 8.95
C GLN A 66 5.99 -3.96 7.75
N LEU A 67 6.57 -3.42 6.67
CA LEU A 67 5.82 -3.19 5.42
C LEU A 67 5.40 -4.50 4.75
N TYR A 68 6.22 -5.56 4.83
CA TYR A 68 5.81 -6.90 4.42
C TYR A 68 4.57 -7.36 5.21
N LYS A 69 4.61 -7.27 6.55
CA LYS A 69 3.45 -7.64 7.39
C LYS A 69 2.21 -6.80 7.04
N SER A 70 2.39 -5.48 6.87
CA SER A 70 1.32 -4.57 6.44
C SER A 70 0.68 -5.03 5.13
N GLY A 71 1.50 -5.28 4.10
CA GLY A 71 1.03 -5.79 2.83
C GLY A 71 0.35 -7.16 2.94
N ARG A 72 0.91 -8.08 3.73
CA ARG A 72 0.35 -9.42 3.92
C ARG A 72 -1.01 -9.39 4.63
N TYR A 73 -1.18 -8.55 5.65
CA TYR A 73 -2.50 -8.39 6.28
C TYR A 73 -3.53 -7.77 5.34
N LEU A 74 -3.13 -6.81 4.50
CA LEU A 74 -4.01 -6.25 3.48
C LEU A 74 -4.41 -7.31 2.44
N GLU A 75 -3.46 -8.11 1.98
CA GLU A 75 -3.72 -9.23 1.07
C GLU A 75 -4.74 -10.21 1.68
N LEU A 76 -4.51 -10.63 2.92
CA LEU A 76 -5.42 -11.54 3.64
C LEU A 76 -6.79 -10.92 3.86
N TYR A 77 -6.86 -9.61 4.14
CA TYR A 77 -8.12 -8.90 4.24
C TYR A 77 -8.91 -8.99 2.93
N ILE A 78 -8.27 -8.74 1.79
CA ILE A 78 -8.92 -8.87 0.48
C ILE A 78 -9.33 -10.33 0.20
N LEU A 79 -8.45 -11.29 0.49
CA LEU A 79 -8.74 -12.73 0.36
C LEU A 79 -9.81 -13.23 1.32
N SER A 80 -10.15 -12.48 2.37
CA SER A 80 -11.23 -12.88 3.29
C SER A 80 -12.62 -12.53 2.76
N GLU A 81 -12.70 -11.72 1.71
CA GLU A 81 -13.96 -11.17 1.24
C GLU A 81 -14.98 -12.24 0.82
N ARG A 82 -14.57 -13.24 0.04
CA ARG A 82 -15.46 -14.34 -0.38
C ARG A 82 -15.90 -15.20 0.80
N LEU A 83 -15.18 -15.14 1.92
CA LEU A 83 -15.54 -15.84 3.16
C LEU A 83 -16.50 -15.02 4.03
N ASN A 84 -16.75 -13.75 3.70
CA ASN A 84 -17.67 -12.89 4.44
C ASN A 84 -19.14 -13.17 4.09
N VAL A 85 -19.61 -14.38 4.40
CA VAL A 85 -20.99 -14.85 4.15
C VAL A 85 -21.76 -15.03 5.46
N PRO A 86 -23.10 -14.83 5.50
CA PRO A 86 -23.87 -14.78 6.76
C PRO A 86 -23.73 -15.97 7.73
N HIS A 87 -23.36 -17.13 7.21
CA HIS A 87 -23.18 -18.37 7.98
C HIS A 87 -21.73 -18.60 8.43
N HIS A 88 -20.78 -17.74 8.02
CA HIS A 88 -19.39 -17.84 8.43
C HIS A 88 -19.22 -17.29 9.86
N PRO A 89 -18.46 -17.96 10.76
CA PRO A 89 -18.28 -17.49 12.14
C PRO A 89 -17.71 -16.07 12.27
N ARG A 90 -16.96 -15.62 11.25
CA ARG A 90 -16.32 -14.29 11.18
C ARG A 90 -17.09 -13.27 10.32
N TYR A 91 -18.36 -13.57 10.00
CA TYR A 91 -19.19 -12.71 9.17
C TYR A 91 -19.39 -11.33 9.78
N VAL A 92 -19.30 -10.30 8.94
CA VAL A 92 -19.63 -8.92 9.28
C VAL A 92 -20.78 -8.46 8.41
N LYS A 93 -21.96 -8.36 9.02
CA LYS A 93 -23.16 -7.80 8.38
C LYS A 93 -22.91 -6.34 7.99
N GLY A 94 -23.27 -5.98 6.75
CA GLY A 94 -23.08 -4.61 6.26
C GLY A 94 -21.63 -4.26 5.94
N ALA A 95 -20.69 -5.21 6.03
CA ALA A 95 -19.39 -5.09 5.38
C ALA A 95 -19.51 -5.38 3.87
N THR A 96 -20.43 -4.69 3.20
CA THR A 96 -20.33 -4.34 1.77
C THR A 96 -19.13 -3.42 1.50
N ASN A 97 -18.34 -3.13 2.54
CA ASN A 97 -17.20 -2.23 2.64
C ASN A 97 -15.85 -2.92 2.40
N PHE A 98 -15.80 -4.04 1.69
CA PHE A 98 -14.57 -4.32 0.93
C PHE A 98 -14.53 -3.25 -0.16
N LYS A 99 -14.14 -2.04 0.25
CA LYS A 99 -13.92 -0.84 -0.55
C LYS A 99 -13.07 -1.24 -1.74
N SER A 100 -13.29 -0.57 -2.88
CA SER A 100 -12.59 -0.89 -4.12
C SER A 100 -11.11 -1.09 -3.86
N THR A 101 -10.61 -2.26 -4.21
CA THR A 101 -9.20 -2.59 -4.00
C THR A 101 -8.30 -1.67 -4.81
N ALA A 102 -8.82 -1.08 -5.90
CA ALA A 102 -8.14 -0.08 -6.71
C ALA A 102 -7.94 1.26 -5.98
N ASP A 103 -8.84 1.67 -5.09
CA ASP A 103 -8.69 2.90 -4.28
C ASP A 103 -7.61 2.80 -3.20
N TYR A 104 -7.24 1.57 -2.83
CA TYR A 104 -6.18 1.30 -1.88
C TYR A 104 -4.81 1.10 -2.53
N TYR A 105 -4.56 1.66 -3.71
CA TYR A 105 -3.23 1.53 -4.33
C TYR A 105 -2.12 2.09 -3.43
N GLY A 106 -2.41 3.07 -2.55
CA GLY A 106 -1.48 3.50 -1.51
C GLY A 106 -1.07 2.39 -0.53
N GLY A 107 -1.95 1.42 -0.29
CA GLY A 107 -1.67 0.19 0.45
C GLY A 107 -0.78 -0.80 -0.34
N PHE A 108 -0.81 -0.74 -1.68
CA PHE A 108 0.04 -1.56 -2.55
C PHE A 108 1.52 -1.16 -2.54
N TYR A 109 1.83 0.07 -2.13
CA TYR A 109 3.20 0.50 -1.90
C TYR A 109 3.91 -0.30 -0.81
N SER A 110 3.21 -0.76 0.24
CA SER A 110 3.82 -1.58 1.30
C SER A 110 4.42 -2.90 0.75
N PRO A 111 3.67 -3.72 -0.02
CA PRO A 111 4.23 -4.83 -0.80
C PRO A 111 5.45 -4.46 -1.64
N LEU A 112 5.38 -3.39 -2.44
CA LEU A 112 6.47 -2.97 -3.34
C LEU A 112 7.75 -2.68 -2.57
N ILE A 113 7.67 -1.87 -1.51
CA ILE A 113 8.83 -1.48 -0.70
C ILE A 113 9.41 -2.66 0.08
N SER A 114 8.58 -3.64 0.45
CA SER A 114 9.02 -4.86 1.12
C SER A 114 9.84 -5.80 0.22
N GLN A 115 9.79 -5.59 -1.11
CA GLN A 115 10.50 -6.39 -2.12
C GLN A 115 10.07 -7.86 -2.22
N ASN A 116 8.99 -8.27 -1.53
CA ASN A 116 8.55 -9.65 -1.58
C ASN A 116 7.82 -9.92 -2.91
N LYS A 117 8.49 -10.59 -3.86
CA LYS A 117 7.96 -10.85 -5.21
C LYS A 117 6.58 -11.51 -5.21
N ARG A 118 6.36 -12.53 -4.35
CA ARG A 118 5.09 -13.26 -4.28
C ARG A 118 3.95 -12.36 -3.80
N LEU A 119 4.20 -11.54 -2.79
CA LEU A 119 3.22 -10.59 -2.26
C LEU A 119 2.92 -9.48 -3.28
N ILE A 120 3.94 -8.96 -3.96
CA ILE A 120 3.78 -7.94 -5.03
C ILE A 120 2.89 -8.48 -6.14
N GLU A 121 3.18 -9.68 -6.65
CA GLU A 121 2.39 -10.34 -7.69
C GLU A 121 0.95 -10.61 -7.22
N SER A 122 0.78 -11.15 -6.02
CA SER A 122 -0.54 -11.44 -5.46
C SER A 122 -1.40 -10.19 -5.35
N MET A 123 -0.84 -9.13 -4.78
CA MET A 123 -1.54 -7.86 -4.63
C MET A 123 -1.84 -7.20 -5.98
N ALA A 124 -0.97 -7.32 -7.00
CA ALA A 124 -1.28 -6.83 -8.35
C ALA A 124 -2.49 -7.54 -8.97
N HIS A 125 -2.61 -8.86 -8.78
CA HIS A 125 -3.79 -9.60 -9.25
C HIS A 125 -5.06 -9.28 -8.45
N LEU A 126 -4.91 -9.02 -7.15
CA LEU A 126 -6.02 -8.67 -6.28
C LEU A 126 -6.52 -7.24 -6.51
N ILE A 127 -5.70 -6.29 -6.95
CA ILE A 127 -6.19 -4.95 -7.31
C ILE A 127 -7.19 -5.07 -8.46
N GLY A 128 -8.39 -4.53 -8.27
CA GLY A 128 -9.41 -4.53 -9.31
C GLY A 128 -9.96 -5.91 -9.63
N TRP A 129 -9.82 -6.89 -8.74
CA TRP A 129 -10.16 -8.29 -9.06
C TRP A 129 -11.65 -8.52 -9.38
N ARG A 130 -12.53 -7.60 -8.95
CA ARG A 130 -13.96 -7.61 -9.29
C ARG A 130 -14.27 -6.99 -10.67
N GLY A 131 -13.25 -6.58 -11.43
CA GLY A 131 -13.43 -5.96 -12.74
C GLY A 131 -14.22 -4.63 -12.64
N GLU A 132 -15.20 -4.45 -13.52
CA GLU A 132 -16.06 -3.25 -13.54
C GLU A 132 -16.82 -3.01 -12.23
N GLU A 133 -17.12 -4.06 -11.47
CA GLU A 133 -17.80 -3.91 -10.19
C GLU A 133 -16.92 -3.16 -9.18
N ASP A 134 -15.59 -3.27 -9.28
CA ASP A 134 -14.66 -2.54 -8.42
C ASP A 134 -14.66 -1.03 -8.71
N PHE A 135 -15.04 -0.63 -9.93
CA PHE A 135 -15.30 0.77 -10.29
C PHE A 135 -16.71 1.23 -9.88
N LYS A 136 -17.73 0.38 -10.09
CA LYS A 136 -19.14 0.70 -9.78
C LYS A 136 -19.42 0.86 -8.29
N VAL A 137 -18.70 0.14 -7.43
CA VAL A 137 -18.74 0.34 -5.96
C VAL A 137 -18.25 1.75 -5.58
N ASN A 138 -17.67 2.48 -6.53
CA ASN A 138 -16.71 3.52 -6.29
C ASN A 138 -16.88 4.77 -7.17
N ASP A 139 -18.11 5.05 -7.61
CA ASP A 139 -18.48 6.30 -8.31
C ASP A 139 -18.00 7.59 -7.60
N LEU A 140 -17.49 7.51 -6.37
CA LEU A 140 -16.96 8.61 -5.57
C LEU A 140 -15.50 9.00 -5.86
N ASN A 141 -14.60 8.08 -6.27
CA ASN A 141 -13.18 8.40 -6.56
C ASN A 141 -12.58 7.61 -7.76
N PRO A 142 -13.21 7.62 -8.94
CA PRO A 142 -12.74 6.86 -10.11
C PRO A 142 -11.26 7.13 -10.48
N GLU A 143 -10.76 8.32 -10.18
CA GLU A 143 -9.38 8.71 -10.44
C GLU A 143 -8.34 7.90 -9.66
N LEU A 144 -8.64 7.53 -8.41
CA LEU A 144 -7.74 6.67 -7.63
C LEU A 144 -7.76 5.23 -8.14
N GLY A 145 -8.93 4.78 -8.59
CA GLY A 145 -9.08 3.50 -9.26
C GLY A 145 -8.17 3.37 -10.48
N HIS A 146 -8.22 4.33 -11.41
CA HIS A 146 -7.36 4.32 -12.60
C HIS A 146 -5.86 4.36 -12.26
N LEU A 147 -5.44 5.11 -11.23
CA LEU A 147 -4.05 5.09 -10.76
C LEU A 147 -3.66 3.70 -10.24
N GLY A 148 -4.52 3.07 -9.45
CA GLY A 148 -4.30 1.70 -8.95
C GLY A 148 -4.17 0.68 -10.07
N PHE A 149 -5.02 0.75 -11.09
CA PHE A 149 -4.93 -0.11 -12.27
C PHE A 149 -3.66 0.14 -13.08
N ALA A 150 -3.25 1.41 -13.27
CA ALA A 150 -1.99 1.71 -13.94
C ALA A 150 -0.80 1.08 -13.21
N VAL A 151 -0.73 1.20 -11.88
CA VAL A 151 0.31 0.56 -11.06
C VAL A 151 0.26 -0.96 -11.18
N LYS A 152 -0.94 -1.57 -11.09
CA LYS A 152 -1.14 -3.01 -11.30
C LYS A 152 -0.55 -3.47 -12.63
N TYR A 153 -0.92 -2.83 -13.73
CA TYR A 153 -0.52 -3.28 -15.05
C TYR A 153 0.97 -3.04 -15.31
N ILE A 154 1.58 -2.00 -14.72
CA ILE A 154 3.05 -1.84 -14.72
C ILE A 154 3.74 -3.01 -14.03
N VAL A 155 3.22 -3.47 -12.88
CA VAL A 155 3.77 -4.63 -12.15
C VAL A 155 3.62 -5.92 -12.96
N LEU A 156 2.45 -6.11 -13.59
CA LEU A 156 2.15 -7.27 -14.44
C LEU A 156 2.82 -7.22 -15.83
N ARG A 157 3.50 -6.12 -16.16
CA ARG A 157 4.12 -5.87 -17.48
C ARG A 157 3.10 -5.85 -18.63
N GLU A 158 1.89 -5.40 -18.34
CA GLU A 158 0.81 -5.17 -19.32
C GLU A 158 0.74 -3.67 -19.66
N ASP A 159 1.84 -3.14 -20.19
CA ASP A 159 2.08 -1.69 -20.32
C ASP A 159 1.01 -0.96 -21.13
N GLU A 160 0.48 -1.59 -22.20
CA GLU A 160 -0.62 -1.04 -23.01
C GLU A 160 -1.85 -0.73 -22.17
N LYS A 161 -2.24 -1.63 -21.27
CA LYS A 161 -3.37 -1.40 -20.35
C LYS A 161 -3.07 -0.32 -19.34
N ALA A 162 -1.83 -0.23 -18.84
CA ALA A 162 -1.43 0.86 -17.95
C ALA A 162 -1.57 2.21 -18.64
N ILE A 163 -1.16 2.32 -19.91
CA ILE A 163 -1.30 3.53 -20.74
C ILE A 163 -2.77 3.92 -20.89
N GLU A 164 -3.66 2.98 -21.22
CA GLU A 164 -5.10 3.24 -21.34
C GLU A 164 -5.70 3.88 -20.07
N HIS A 165 -5.31 3.40 -18.89
CA HIS A 165 -5.77 3.98 -17.62
C HIS A 165 -5.22 5.40 -17.39
N LEU A 166 -3.96 5.67 -17.76
CA LEU A 166 -3.35 6.99 -17.66
C LEU A 166 -3.92 7.99 -18.68
N GLU A 167 -4.24 7.54 -19.89
CA GLU A 167 -4.92 8.34 -20.90
C GLU A 167 -6.33 8.70 -20.43
N THR A 168 -7.07 7.73 -19.91
CA THR A 168 -8.40 7.98 -19.33
C THR A 168 -8.34 9.04 -18.24
N LEU A 169 -7.39 8.94 -17.30
CA LEU A 169 -7.16 9.93 -16.25
C LEU A 169 -6.89 11.33 -16.81
N SER A 170 -6.13 11.43 -17.89
CA SER A 170 -5.80 12.73 -18.50
C SER A 170 -7.01 13.48 -19.06
N HIS A 171 -8.08 12.76 -19.39
CA HIS A 171 -9.33 13.31 -19.90
C HIS A 171 -10.38 13.54 -18.81
N MET A 172 -10.14 13.09 -17.57
CA MET A 172 -11.07 13.28 -16.46
C MET A 172 -11.05 14.73 -15.94
N LYS A 173 -12.23 15.23 -15.56
CA LYS A 173 -12.36 16.53 -14.90
C LYS A 173 -12.07 16.39 -13.41
N LEU A 174 -10.80 16.48 -13.05
CA LEU A 174 -10.35 16.37 -11.66
C LEU A 174 -10.67 17.63 -10.83
N HIS A 175 -11.04 17.44 -9.57
CA HIS A 175 -11.17 18.56 -8.63
C HIS A 175 -9.80 19.23 -8.42
N ARG A 176 -9.78 20.56 -8.30
CA ARG A 176 -8.53 21.36 -8.19
C ARG A 176 -7.59 20.88 -7.09
N MET A 177 -8.13 20.39 -5.98
CA MET A 177 -7.32 19.90 -4.84
C MET A 177 -6.63 18.56 -5.10
N GLN A 178 -7.17 17.70 -5.97
CA GLN A 178 -6.60 16.37 -6.28
C GLN A 178 -5.78 16.40 -7.56
N LYS A 179 -6.09 17.33 -8.48
CA LYS A 179 -5.47 17.43 -9.79
C LYS A 179 -3.94 17.42 -9.72
N LYS A 180 -3.34 18.25 -8.85
CA LYS A 180 -1.88 18.33 -8.72
C LYS A 180 -1.24 16.99 -8.32
N SER A 181 -1.76 16.33 -7.29
CA SER A 181 -1.18 15.06 -6.82
C SER A 181 -1.32 13.96 -7.87
N ILE A 182 -2.47 13.90 -8.55
CA ILE A 182 -2.70 12.90 -9.60
C ILE A 182 -1.79 13.15 -10.80
N GLU A 183 -1.61 14.40 -11.22
CA GLU A 183 -0.70 14.76 -12.31
C GLU A 183 0.76 14.40 -11.97
N GLU A 184 1.20 14.63 -10.73
CA GLU A 184 2.53 14.25 -10.25
C GLU A 184 2.72 12.73 -10.27
N ASP A 185 1.74 11.95 -9.80
CA ASP A 185 1.78 10.49 -9.85
C ASP A 185 1.80 9.98 -11.30
N MET A 186 0.93 10.51 -12.16
CA MET A 186 0.88 10.17 -13.59
C MET A 186 2.21 10.48 -14.30
N PHE A 187 2.87 11.59 -13.96
CA PHE A 187 4.15 11.97 -14.56
C PHE A 187 5.24 10.92 -14.27
N VAL A 188 5.29 10.41 -13.02
CA VAL A 188 6.20 9.31 -12.64
C VAL A 188 5.84 8.02 -13.36
N LEU A 189 4.56 7.63 -13.37
CA LEU A 189 4.11 6.39 -14.01
C LEU A 189 4.39 6.38 -15.52
N LYS A 190 4.20 7.52 -16.20
CA LYS A 190 4.60 7.69 -17.61
C LYS A 190 6.11 7.52 -17.79
N GLY A 191 6.92 8.15 -16.94
CA GLY A 191 8.37 7.98 -16.98
C GLY A 191 8.81 6.52 -16.78
N ILE A 192 8.09 5.76 -15.94
CA ILE A 192 8.33 4.32 -15.76
C ILE A 192 8.03 3.53 -17.04
N LEU A 193 6.88 3.79 -17.67
CA LEU A 193 6.46 3.12 -18.91
C LEU A 193 7.40 3.45 -20.08
N GLU A 194 7.85 4.70 -20.17
CA GLU A 194 8.78 5.19 -21.19
C GLU A 194 10.25 4.84 -20.90
N GLN A 195 10.54 4.20 -19.77
CA GLN A 195 11.90 3.89 -19.31
C GLN A 195 12.79 5.14 -19.23
N ASN A 196 12.22 6.27 -18.81
CA ASN A 196 12.87 7.57 -18.71
C ASN A 196 13.30 7.86 -17.26
N PRO A 197 14.57 7.62 -16.88
CA PRO A 197 15.04 7.83 -15.51
C PRO A 197 14.98 9.29 -15.06
N GLU A 198 15.21 10.25 -15.96
CA GLU A 198 15.20 11.68 -15.63
C GLU A 198 13.79 12.12 -15.21
N GLN A 199 12.79 11.75 -16.01
CA GLN A 199 11.38 12.03 -15.73
C GLN A 199 10.90 11.38 -14.43
N VAL A 200 11.29 10.13 -14.18
CA VAL A 200 10.96 9.44 -12.91
C VAL A 200 11.51 10.20 -11.72
N ASN A 201 12.80 10.55 -11.74
CA ASN A 201 13.43 11.23 -10.61
C ASN A 201 12.92 12.65 -10.43
N GLU A 202 12.66 13.38 -11.52
CA GLU A 202 12.02 14.69 -11.46
C GLU A 202 10.62 14.60 -10.83
N GLY A 203 9.78 13.66 -11.30
CA GLY A 203 8.44 13.47 -10.77
C GLY A 203 8.42 13.10 -9.29
N LEU A 204 9.29 12.19 -8.87
CA LEU A 204 9.44 11.83 -7.45
C LEU A 204 9.84 13.04 -6.60
N ALA A 205 10.72 13.90 -7.12
CA ALA A 205 11.11 15.14 -6.45
C ALA A 205 9.95 16.16 -6.36
N GLN A 206 9.09 16.24 -7.39
CA GLN A 206 7.88 17.07 -7.37
C GLN A 206 6.88 16.60 -6.30
N ILE A 207 6.59 15.29 -6.24
CA ILE A 207 5.73 14.69 -5.20
C ILE A 207 6.28 15.01 -3.81
N LEU A 208 7.59 14.82 -3.61
CA LEU A 208 8.26 15.09 -2.35
C LEU A 208 8.13 16.57 -1.93
N LYS A 209 8.28 17.50 -2.88
CA LYS A 209 8.06 18.93 -2.65
C LYS A 209 6.62 19.21 -2.21
N SER A 210 5.64 18.63 -2.90
CA SER A 210 4.21 18.76 -2.54
C SER A 210 3.91 18.21 -1.15
N VAL A 211 4.47 17.06 -0.77
CA VAL A 211 4.34 16.50 0.58
C VAL A 211 4.90 17.46 1.64
N LYS A 212 6.05 18.08 1.39
CA LYS A 212 6.66 19.07 2.30
C LYS A 212 5.79 20.33 2.44
N GLU A 213 5.20 20.82 1.35
CA GLU A 213 4.27 21.97 1.36
C GLU A 213 2.99 21.66 2.16
N MET A 214 2.49 20.43 2.06
CA MET A 214 1.28 19.97 2.75
C MET A 214 1.53 19.47 4.18
N ARG A 215 2.75 19.55 4.69
CA ARG A 215 3.15 18.95 5.99
C ARG A 215 2.29 19.37 7.18
N LYS A 216 1.67 20.55 7.15
CA LYS A 216 0.75 20.99 8.23
C LYS A 216 -0.61 20.28 8.19
N ARG A 217 -1.03 19.79 7.02
CA ARG A 217 -2.35 19.20 6.76
C ARG A 217 -2.35 17.67 6.79
N VAL A 218 -1.19 17.03 6.66
CA VAL A 218 -1.06 15.57 6.73
C VAL A 218 -1.10 15.06 8.18
N ASN A 219 -1.50 13.80 8.33
CA ASN A 219 -1.49 13.11 9.63
C ASN A 219 -0.06 13.03 10.20
N ILE A 220 0.08 12.63 11.47
CA ILE A 220 1.38 12.61 12.15
C ILE A 220 2.42 11.76 11.39
N LEU A 221 2.05 10.61 10.82
CA LEU A 221 2.98 9.73 10.09
C LEU A 221 3.49 10.39 8.79
N GLY A 222 2.58 10.98 8.02
CA GLY A 222 2.90 11.69 6.78
C GLY A 222 3.79 12.92 6.97
N LYS A 223 3.96 13.41 8.21
CA LYS A 223 4.92 14.48 8.52
C LYS A 223 6.37 14.01 8.56
N PHE A 224 6.61 12.71 8.58
CA PHE A 224 7.93 12.08 8.71
C PHE A 224 8.28 11.13 7.58
N TYR A 225 7.30 10.73 6.76
CA TYR A 225 7.50 9.73 5.74
C TYR A 225 6.63 9.99 4.51
N ALA A 226 7.27 10.06 3.34
CA ALA A 226 6.61 10.29 2.05
C ALA A 226 6.31 8.96 1.34
N HIS A 227 5.28 8.26 1.80
CA HIS A 227 4.92 6.92 1.30
C HIS A 227 4.74 6.82 -0.22
N PRO A 228 4.09 7.78 -0.93
CA PRO A 228 3.99 7.73 -2.38
C PRO A 228 5.35 7.75 -3.09
N VAL A 229 6.30 8.56 -2.60
CA VAL A 229 7.66 8.64 -3.16
C VAL A 229 8.38 7.31 -3.01
N ALA A 230 8.31 6.69 -1.83
CA ALA A 230 8.91 5.38 -1.58
C ALA A 230 8.27 4.28 -2.45
N GLY A 231 6.94 4.26 -2.55
CA GLY A 231 6.20 3.28 -3.32
C GLY A 231 6.45 3.36 -4.83
N LEU A 232 6.33 4.56 -5.40
CA LEU A 232 6.60 4.78 -6.82
C LEU A 232 8.08 4.62 -7.16
N GLY A 233 8.99 5.02 -6.27
CA GLY A 233 10.41 4.76 -6.44
C GLY A 233 10.73 3.25 -6.46
N TRP A 234 10.10 2.46 -5.60
CA TRP A 234 10.22 1.00 -5.65
C TRP A 234 9.59 0.38 -6.91
N LEU A 235 8.48 0.95 -7.41
CA LEU A 235 7.91 0.54 -8.69
C LEU A 235 8.89 0.82 -9.86
N ALA A 236 9.55 1.98 -9.85
CA ALA A 236 10.58 2.31 -10.83
C ALA A 236 11.77 1.35 -10.77
N GLN A 237 12.28 1.04 -9.57
CA GLN A 237 13.36 0.06 -9.39
C GLN A 237 12.93 -1.36 -9.80
N TYR A 238 11.68 -1.74 -9.53
CA TYR A 238 11.10 -3.00 -10.01
C TYR A 238 11.10 -3.09 -11.54
N ARG A 239 11.08 -1.94 -12.22
CA ARG A 239 11.19 -1.78 -13.67
C ARG A 239 12.60 -1.48 -14.17
N GLY A 240 13.62 -1.59 -13.31
CA GLY A 240 15.04 -1.42 -13.68
C GLY A 240 15.52 0.03 -13.74
N ILE A 241 14.72 0.99 -13.29
CA ILE A 241 15.07 2.41 -13.29
C ILE A 241 15.71 2.77 -11.95
N ASN A 242 16.89 3.40 -12.00
CA ASN A 242 17.58 3.86 -10.79
C ASN A 242 16.87 5.07 -10.18
N VAL A 243 16.72 5.06 -8.85
CA VAL A 243 16.11 6.15 -8.07
C VAL A 243 17.19 6.86 -7.26
N GLU A 244 17.24 8.18 -7.38
CA GLU A 244 18.29 9.04 -6.82
C GLU A 244 17.79 9.90 -5.65
N ILE A 245 16.54 9.71 -5.23
CA ILE A 245 15.96 10.43 -4.11
C ILE A 245 16.72 10.13 -2.82
N ASP A 246 17.19 11.20 -2.17
CA ASP A 246 17.75 11.18 -0.82
C ASP A 246 17.22 12.36 -0.02
N ASP A 247 16.21 12.12 0.81
CA ASP A 247 15.55 13.14 1.60
C ASP A 247 15.21 12.65 3.02
N PRO A 248 15.19 13.51 4.04
CA PRO A 248 14.76 13.10 5.38
C PRO A 248 13.37 12.44 5.47
N LEU A 249 12.46 12.69 4.51
CA LEU A 249 11.15 12.03 4.43
C LEU A 249 11.16 10.72 3.63
N CYS A 250 12.20 10.46 2.84
CA CYS A 250 12.40 9.26 2.03
C CYS A 250 13.90 9.05 1.81
N PRO A 251 14.64 8.55 2.81
CA PRO A 251 16.09 8.42 2.73
C PRO A 251 16.49 7.40 1.67
N ARG A 252 17.65 7.62 1.04
CA ARG A 252 18.15 6.76 -0.06
C ARG A 252 18.24 5.28 0.31
N GLU A 253 18.53 4.98 1.57
CA GLU A 253 18.64 3.61 2.10
C GLU A 253 17.38 2.76 1.83
N ILE A 254 16.20 3.38 1.76
CA ILE A 254 14.94 2.66 1.43
C ILE A 254 15.05 1.95 0.08
N PHE A 255 15.75 2.55 -0.89
CA PHE A 255 15.90 2.07 -2.26
C PHE A 255 17.07 1.07 -2.43
N GLN A 256 17.76 0.70 -1.35
CA GLN A 256 18.80 -0.32 -1.39
C GLN A 256 18.18 -1.72 -1.25
N THR A 257 18.77 -2.72 -1.92
CA THR A 257 18.40 -4.12 -1.72
C THR A 257 18.96 -4.60 -0.39
N HIS A 258 18.12 -5.25 0.42
CA HIS A 258 18.54 -5.85 1.68
C HIS A 258 18.14 -7.32 1.67
N GLU A 259 19.04 -8.18 2.14
CA GLU A 259 18.69 -9.57 2.42
C GLU A 259 18.16 -9.66 3.85
N PHE A 260 16.95 -10.17 4.01
CA PHE A 260 16.34 -10.42 5.30
C PHE A 260 15.28 -11.50 5.20
N VAL A 261 15.00 -12.15 6.33
CA VAL A 261 13.92 -13.13 6.43
C VAL A 261 12.59 -12.38 6.56
N TYR A 262 11.62 -12.73 5.72
CA TYR A 262 10.27 -12.23 5.84
C TYR A 262 9.61 -12.82 7.09
N PRO A 263 9.11 -11.99 8.02
CA PRO A 263 8.55 -12.48 9.26
C PRO A 263 7.25 -13.23 9.00
N GLU A 264 7.10 -14.40 9.62
CA GLU A 264 5.85 -15.15 9.53
C GLU A 264 4.69 -14.40 10.23
N VAL A 265 3.48 -14.67 9.74
CA VAL A 265 2.24 -14.27 10.37
C VAL A 265 1.58 -15.58 10.82
N ASP A 266 2.01 -16.06 11.98
CA ASP A 266 1.79 -17.43 12.47
C ASP A 266 0.39 -17.73 13.01
N TRP A 267 -0.42 -16.69 13.23
CA TRP A 267 -1.76 -16.79 13.79
C TRP A 267 -2.87 -16.67 12.73
N ILE A 268 -2.54 -16.61 11.44
CA ILE A 268 -3.54 -16.50 10.36
C ILE A 268 -4.58 -17.61 10.51
N PRO A 269 -5.89 -17.29 10.48
CA PRO A 269 -6.95 -18.29 10.49
C PRO A 269 -6.76 -19.36 9.39
N GLU A 270 -7.01 -20.63 9.74
CA GLU A 270 -6.75 -21.78 8.85
C GLU A 270 -7.54 -21.69 7.51
N ASP A 271 -8.71 -21.08 7.53
CA ASP A 271 -9.54 -20.79 6.35
C ASP A 271 -8.90 -19.82 5.34
N LEU A 272 -7.88 -19.05 5.76
CA LEU A 272 -7.11 -18.14 4.92
C LEU A 272 -5.67 -18.58 4.65
N LYS A 273 -5.11 -19.49 5.46
CA LYS A 273 -3.69 -19.83 5.45
C LYS A 273 -3.15 -20.23 4.08
N ASP A 274 -3.92 -21.04 3.36
CA ASP A 274 -3.56 -21.55 2.03
C ASP A 274 -4.23 -20.78 0.88
N LYS A 275 -4.99 -19.72 1.18
CA LYS A 275 -5.67 -18.94 0.15
C LYS A 275 -4.67 -18.05 -0.59
N THR A 276 -4.85 -18.01 -1.89
CA THR A 276 -4.06 -17.19 -2.81
C THR A 276 -4.98 -16.39 -3.72
N TRP A 277 -4.42 -15.40 -4.41
CA TRP A 277 -5.16 -14.66 -5.44
C TRP A 277 -5.73 -15.59 -6.53
N LYS A 278 -5.12 -16.74 -6.80
CA LYS A 278 -5.60 -17.69 -7.82
C LYS A 278 -6.95 -18.29 -7.46
N ASP A 279 -7.17 -18.57 -6.17
CA ASP A 279 -8.47 -19.04 -5.66
C ASP A 279 -9.60 -18.01 -5.88
N PHE A 280 -9.20 -16.74 -6.06
CA PHE A 280 -10.11 -15.62 -6.28
C PHE A 280 -10.31 -15.35 -7.78
N VAL A 281 -9.23 -15.12 -8.52
CA VAL A 281 -9.27 -14.63 -9.90
C VAL A 281 -9.62 -15.74 -10.92
N ALA A 282 -9.21 -17.00 -10.69
CA ALA A 282 -9.34 -18.08 -11.68
C ALA A 282 -10.78 -18.61 -11.92
N ARG A 283 -11.80 -18.00 -11.30
CA ARG A 283 -13.22 -18.40 -11.49
C ARG A 283 -14.05 -17.38 -12.29
N ASN A 284 -13.43 -16.31 -12.78
CA ASN A 284 -14.11 -15.22 -13.51
C ASN A 284 -13.63 -15.07 -14.97
N TYR A 285 -12.88 -16.04 -15.51
CA TYR A 285 -12.49 -16.12 -16.92
C TYR A 285 -12.86 -17.50 -17.49
#